data_AF-A0A1V9ZY29-F1
#
_entry.id   AF-A0A1V9ZY29-F1
#
_cell.length_a   1.000
_cell.length_b   1.000
_cell.length_c   1.000
_cell.angle_alpha   90.00
_cell.angle_beta   90.00
_cell.angle_gamma   90.00
#
_symmetry.space_group_name_H-M   'P 1'
#
loop_
_entity.id
_entity.type
_entity.pdbx_description
1 polymer ?
#
loop_
_entity_poly.entity_id
_entity_poly.type
_entity_poly.pdbx_seq_one_letter_code
_entity_poly.pdbx_strand_id
1 'polypeptide(L)'
;MRAFAFLTGAIVALQAAAMPSFDDNAAQAALEVAETWVGKHLYASAVEATGDTSAILECEITYEPHRIIRGRSYTEELMFGRLNVQIDENKVITRLKMVPEKQWRDKGDMMDKRTARKVHGVDFKSTIKSIREQLVGSNQDEQSIAPTEGIQVYIRKRPLLEHEAKKKEFDVVTCVGEHCVVVHDCQMYADMKRKFIENHRHEFSHVFNEAASTDSVFDCVGVPLIKHAMSGGKSVIMMYGQTGSGKTHTMAGFQQRLVEMLFSSSSASFDVVVSAVEIAGSKCYDLLRKRQRVIVCDDANGDSKLLNVTKHIANSAIDVLQVVQKALAQRATEKTAVNSVSSRSHFLCFINLQSNNKNDVPASKQGIITLMDLAGSERNEDSFQHTADRRRETIEINSSHMALKQCVRALGQEDISGYVPYRASTLTRLLKDSLWSKDAKAAVIATISPICTDTEHTLHTLQYAKLMLEENPELVKDRVEVTVAIQEKSSKIAIKDWSHDQVIAWMQSLKRGAFSKYASNIVSAIDGKQVSRFGLPRWIQICNNNHIDAEAVFNAMRKELGLQEKIEKERRARNVTRMK
;
A
#
# COMPACT_ATOMS: atom_id res chain seq x y z
N MET A 1 11.62 48.83 -9.28
CA MET A 1 11.11 47.62 -8.59
C MET A 1 10.28 47.93 -7.34
N ARG A 2 10.82 48.59 -6.30
CA ARG A 2 10.06 48.92 -5.07
C ARG A 2 8.77 49.73 -5.31
N ALA A 3 8.78 50.69 -6.22
CA ALA A 3 7.58 51.47 -6.58
C ALA A 3 6.50 50.65 -7.32
N PHE A 4 6.90 49.62 -8.06
CA PHE A 4 5.98 48.76 -8.83
C PHE A 4 5.30 47.73 -7.92
N ALA A 5 6.04 47.19 -6.93
CA ALA A 5 5.52 46.34 -5.87
C ALA A 5 4.54 47.10 -4.94
N PHE A 6 4.80 48.39 -4.70
CA PHE A 6 3.89 49.24 -3.93
C PHE A 6 2.56 49.49 -4.65
N LEU A 7 2.61 49.72 -5.98
CA LEU A 7 1.41 49.91 -6.80
C LEU A 7 0.55 48.65 -6.90
N THR A 8 1.18 47.47 -6.97
CA THR A 8 0.47 46.18 -7.07
C THR A 8 -0.10 45.73 -5.73
N GLY A 9 0.60 45.96 -4.61
CA GLY A 9 0.05 45.76 -3.26
C GLY A 9 -1.19 46.63 -3.00
N ALA A 10 -1.21 47.87 -3.51
CA ALA A 10 -2.36 48.77 -3.41
C ALA A 10 -3.58 48.28 -4.23
N ILE A 11 -3.35 47.67 -5.40
CA ILE A 11 -4.42 47.13 -6.26
C ILE A 11 -5.04 45.86 -5.64
N VAL A 12 -4.23 44.99 -5.05
CA VAL A 12 -4.70 43.78 -4.35
C VAL A 12 -5.48 44.14 -3.08
N ALA A 13 -5.03 45.16 -2.33
CA ALA A 13 -5.75 45.68 -1.17
C ALA A 13 -7.11 46.32 -1.56
N LEU A 14 -7.17 47.02 -2.70
CA LEU A 14 -8.43 47.58 -3.25
C LEU A 14 -9.41 46.48 -3.72
N GLN A 15 -8.92 45.36 -4.23
CA GLN A 15 -9.77 44.22 -4.61
C GLN A 15 -10.26 43.41 -3.40
N ALA A 16 -9.44 43.28 -2.36
CA ALA A 16 -9.83 42.64 -1.10
C ALA A 16 -10.87 43.45 -0.31
N ALA A 17 -10.78 44.80 -0.36
CA ALA A 17 -11.75 45.70 0.27
C ALA A 17 -13.14 45.72 -0.40
N ALA A 18 -13.27 45.18 -1.62
CA ALA A 18 -14.53 45.13 -2.36
C ALA A 18 -15.39 43.87 -2.08
N MET A 19 -14.95 42.97 -1.18
CA MET A 19 -15.66 41.74 -0.86
C MET A 19 -16.59 41.91 0.36
N PRO A 20 -17.90 41.56 0.30
CA PRO A 20 -18.87 41.89 1.35
C PRO A 20 -18.78 41.06 2.65
N SER A 21 -17.92 40.04 2.72
CA SER A 21 -17.77 39.20 3.91
C SER A 21 -16.36 38.59 3.97
N PHE A 22 -15.67 38.80 5.10
CA PHE A 22 -14.32 38.31 5.36
C PHE A 22 -14.38 36.84 5.83
N ASP A 23 -13.86 35.91 5.02
CA ASP A 23 -13.59 34.50 5.37
C ASP A 23 -12.06 34.32 5.36
N ASP A 24 -11.48 33.82 6.45
CA ASP A 24 -10.03 33.61 6.59
C ASP A 24 -9.47 32.74 5.45
N ASN A 25 -10.27 31.81 4.91
CA ASN A 25 -9.87 30.99 3.77
C ASN A 25 -9.72 31.81 2.48
N ALA A 26 -10.53 32.85 2.30
CA ALA A 26 -10.48 33.72 1.13
C ALA A 26 -9.26 34.67 1.17
N ALA A 27 -8.91 35.15 2.36
CA ALA A 27 -7.69 35.96 2.57
C ALA A 27 -6.43 35.13 2.31
N GLN A 28 -6.40 33.88 2.77
CA GLN A 28 -5.27 32.97 2.56
C GLN A 28 -5.12 32.56 1.08
N ALA A 29 -6.23 32.31 0.38
CA ALA A 29 -6.23 32.07 -1.05
C ALA A 29 -5.76 33.29 -1.87
N ALA A 30 -6.13 34.51 -1.46
CA ALA A 30 -5.65 35.73 -2.10
C ALA A 30 -4.14 35.95 -1.89
N LEU A 31 -3.62 35.58 -0.71
CA LEU A 31 -2.18 35.60 -0.41
C LEU A 31 -1.40 34.59 -1.26
N GLU A 32 -1.88 33.35 -1.41
CA GLU A 32 -1.23 32.35 -2.28
C GLU A 32 -1.20 32.78 -3.75
N VAL A 33 -2.28 33.41 -4.23
CA VAL A 33 -2.34 33.96 -5.59
C VAL A 33 -1.35 35.12 -5.77
N ALA A 34 -1.23 36.00 -4.76
CA ALA A 34 -0.27 37.09 -4.77
C ALA A 34 1.18 36.59 -4.73
N GLU A 35 1.51 35.60 -3.88
CA GLU A 35 2.83 34.97 -3.81
C GLU A 35 3.21 34.32 -5.15
N THR A 36 2.27 33.58 -5.75
CA THR A 36 2.49 32.93 -7.04
C THR A 36 2.71 33.94 -8.16
N TRP A 37 1.97 35.07 -8.15
CA TRP A 37 2.08 36.11 -9.16
C TRP A 37 3.38 36.92 -9.01
N VAL A 38 3.73 37.30 -7.78
CA VAL A 38 4.97 38.01 -7.44
C VAL A 38 6.19 37.14 -7.78
N GLY A 39 6.17 35.84 -7.43
CA GLY A 39 7.23 34.90 -7.78
C GLY A 39 7.43 34.77 -9.30
N LYS A 40 6.36 34.74 -10.09
CA LYS A 40 6.44 34.70 -11.56
C LYS A 40 7.01 35.99 -12.17
N HIS A 41 6.63 37.16 -11.65
CA HIS A 41 7.04 38.45 -12.22
C HIS A 41 8.42 38.90 -11.75
N LEU A 42 8.82 38.60 -10.51
CA LEU A 42 10.20 38.77 -10.04
C LEU A 42 11.17 37.90 -10.84
N TYR A 43 10.78 36.66 -11.15
CA TYR A 43 11.57 35.76 -11.99
C TYR A 43 11.72 36.30 -13.43
N ALA A 44 10.65 36.81 -14.03
CA ALA A 44 10.71 37.39 -15.38
C ALA A 44 11.60 38.64 -15.45
N SER A 45 11.48 39.55 -14.48
CA SER A 45 12.31 40.77 -14.41
C SER A 45 13.78 40.50 -14.07
N ALA A 46 14.08 39.50 -13.23
CA ALA A 46 15.47 39.14 -12.91
C ALA A 46 16.20 38.55 -14.13
N VAL A 47 15.49 37.74 -14.92
CA VAL A 47 16.02 37.16 -16.17
C VAL A 47 16.25 38.23 -17.25
N GLU A 48 15.35 39.21 -17.39
CA GLU A 48 15.53 40.33 -18.33
C GLU A 48 16.68 41.28 -17.92
N ALA A 49 16.89 41.50 -16.62
CA ALA A 49 17.90 42.47 -16.15
C ALA A 49 19.32 41.92 -16.08
N THR A 50 19.51 40.61 -15.86
CA THR A 50 20.84 40.02 -15.59
C THR A 50 21.28 38.97 -16.59
N GLY A 51 20.37 38.41 -17.40
CA GLY A 51 20.66 37.34 -18.36
C GLY A 51 21.09 36.01 -17.71
N ASP A 52 21.16 35.93 -16.38
CA ASP A 52 21.58 34.75 -15.63
C ASP A 52 20.35 34.07 -15.01
N THR A 53 20.13 32.81 -15.37
CA THR A 53 18.96 32.01 -14.93
C THR A 53 19.23 31.23 -13.63
N SER A 54 20.40 31.44 -13.02
CA SER A 54 20.91 30.58 -11.95
C SER A 54 20.66 31.09 -10.52
N ALA A 55 20.18 32.33 -10.35
CA ALA A 55 19.93 32.92 -9.04
C ALA A 55 18.44 33.28 -8.87
N ILE A 56 17.78 32.64 -7.91
CA ILE A 56 16.49 33.06 -7.38
C ILE A 56 16.75 33.52 -5.95
N LEU A 57 16.40 34.76 -5.63
CA LEU A 57 16.48 35.31 -4.27
C LEU A 57 15.32 34.77 -3.44
N GLU A 58 15.59 34.38 -2.19
CA GLU A 58 14.56 33.99 -1.23
C GLU A 58 13.79 35.25 -0.82
N CYS A 59 12.46 35.24 -0.95
CA CYS A 59 11.58 36.37 -0.63
C CYS A 59 10.55 35.91 0.39
N GLU A 60 10.49 36.59 1.53
CA GLU A 60 9.50 36.35 2.57
C GLU A 60 8.44 37.46 2.52
N ILE A 61 7.16 37.08 2.43
CA ILE A 61 6.02 38.00 2.40
C ILE A 61 5.20 37.76 3.66
N THR A 62 5.08 38.79 4.50
CA THR A 62 4.29 38.73 5.74
C THR A 62 3.19 39.78 5.74
N TYR A 63 2.02 39.44 6.29
CA TYR A 63 0.87 40.34 6.39
C TYR A 63 0.57 40.62 7.87
N GLU A 64 0.73 41.88 8.30
CA GLU A 64 0.38 42.32 9.65
C GLU A 64 -0.95 43.08 9.65
N PRO A 65 -2.02 42.57 10.28
CA PRO A 65 -3.28 43.31 10.39
C PRO A 65 -3.18 44.45 11.43
N HIS A 66 -3.68 45.64 11.10
CA HIS A 66 -3.90 46.73 12.05
C HIS A 66 -5.40 46.98 12.26
N ARG A 67 -5.81 47.02 13.54
CA ARG A 67 -7.19 47.25 13.95
C ARG A 67 -7.38 48.71 14.37
N ILE A 68 -8.14 49.48 13.59
CA ILE A 68 -8.49 50.87 13.95
C ILE A 68 -9.87 50.85 14.62
N ILE A 69 -9.93 51.11 15.92
CA ILE A 69 -11.20 51.29 16.64
C ILE A 69 -11.61 52.76 16.54
N ARG A 70 -12.64 53.07 15.73
CA ARG A 70 -13.36 54.35 15.80
C ARG A 70 -14.73 54.15 16.44
N GLY A 71 -15.05 54.98 17.42
CA GLY A 71 -16.21 54.82 18.30
C GLY A 71 -17.57 55.13 17.66
N ARG A 72 -18.55 54.33 18.08
CA ARG A 72 -20.01 54.55 18.15
C ARG A 72 -20.77 54.87 16.86
N SER A 73 -21.07 53.84 16.08
CA SER A 73 -22.41 53.37 15.65
C SER A 73 -22.22 52.32 14.55
N TYR A 74 -23.06 51.28 14.53
CA TYR A 74 -22.90 50.10 13.68
C TYR A 74 -22.81 50.45 12.18
N THR A 75 -21.67 50.17 11.55
CA THR A 75 -21.46 49.21 10.42
C THR A 75 -20.00 49.28 9.95
N GLU A 76 -19.42 48.11 9.65
CA GLU A 76 -18.11 47.88 8.99
C GLU A 76 -16.83 48.18 9.82
N GLU A 77 -16.23 47.13 10.39
CA GLU A 77 -14.83 47.14 10.84
C GLU A 77 -13.91 47.13 9.60
N LEU A 78 -13.30 48.26 9.26
CA LEU A 78 -12.22 48.32 8.27
C LEU A 78 -10.90 47.85 8.90
N MET A 79 -10.47 46.64 8.53
CA MET A 79 -9.15 46.09 8.84
C MET A 79 -8.18 46.48 7.71
N PHE A 80 -7.20 47.34 8.01
CA PHE A 80 -6.09 47.61 7.08
C PHE A 80 -4.87 46.85 7.58
N GLY A 81 -4.25 46.03 6.72
CA GLY A 81 -2.97 45.37 7.04
C GLY A 81 -1.81 45.90 6.20
N ARG A 82 -0.61 45.76 6.73
CA ARG A 82 0.64 46.12 6.05
C ARG A 82 1.29 44.86 5.50
N LEU A 83 1.58 44.85 4.19
CA LEU A 83 2.32 43.77 3.56
C LEU A 83 3.82 44.10 3.61
N ASN A 84 4.60 43.31 4.34
CA ASN A 84 6.05 43.46 4.41
C ASN A 84 6.71 42.43 3.49
N VAL A 85 7.61 42.91 2.62
CA VAL A 85 8.36 42.07 1.68
C VAL A 85 9.84 42.23 1.99
N GLN A 86 10.48 41.15 2.45
CA GLN A 86 11.89 41.14 2.80
C GLN A 86 12.64 40.20 1.84
N ILE A 87 13.68 40.74 1.20
CA ILE A 87 14.51 40.01 0.23
C ILE A 87 15.88 39.83 0.86
N ASP A 88 16.33 38.59 1.03
CA ASP A 88 17.66 38.28 1.57
C ASP A 88 18.65 38.10 0.41
N GLU A 89 19.54 39.07 0.26
CA GLU A 89 20.52 39.13 -0.85
C GLU A 89 21.66 38.11 -0.69
N ASN A 90 21.79 37.43 0.46
CA ASN A 90 22.91 36.53 0.77
C ASN A 90 22.61 35.03 0.61
N LYS A 91 21.36 34.63 0.35
CA LYS A 91 20.98 33.23 0.12
C LYS A 91 20.72 32.95 -1.36
N VAL A 92 21.73 32.42 -2.05
CA VAL A 92 21.64 32.00 -3.46
C VAL A 92 21.38 30.50 -3.53
N ILE A 93 20.18 30.08 -3.95
CA ILE A 93 19.88 28.67 -4.24
C ILE A 93 20.46 28.31 -5.60
N THR A 94 21.62 27.65 -5.64
CA THR A 94 22.22 27.15 -6.89
C THR A 94 21.44 25.93 -7.38
N ARG A 95 20.74 26.05 -8.51
CA ARG A 95 20.04 24.92 -9.14
C ARG A 95 21.05 23.86 -9.62
N LEU A 96 20.93 22.63 -9.12
CA LEU A 96 21.50 21.43 -9.72
C LEU A 96 21.07 21.36 -11.21
N LYS A 97 22.04 21.29 -12.13
CA LYS A 97 21.83 21.23 -13.58
C LYS A 97 20.85 20.10 -13.95
N MET A 98 19.61 20.46 -14.29
CA MET A 98 18.69 19.57 -15.01
C MET A 98 19.19 19.39 -16.44
N VAL A 99 19.56 18.15 -16.80
CA VAL A 99 19.95 17.76 -18.16
C VAL A 99 18.71 17.87 -19.09
N PRO A 100 18.85 18.37 -20.33
CA PRO A 100 17.72 18.64 -21.21
C PRO A 100 16.92 17.37 -21.54
N GLU A 101 15.63 17.55 -21.44
CA GLU A 101 14.58 16.57 -21.49
C GLU A 101 14.12 16.35 -22.93
N LYS A 102 14.42 15.18 -23.50
CA LYS A 102 13.80 14.72 -24.75
C LYS A 102 13.62 13.21 -24.70
N GLN A 103 12.40 12.76 -24.36
CA GLN A 103 11.65 11.72 -25.11
C GLN A 103 10.31 11.26 -24.51
N TRP A 104 9.81 11.79 -23.38
CA TRP A 104 8.61 11.21 -22.74
C TRP A 104 7.51 12.18 -22.29
N ARG A 105 7.56 13.46 -22.68
CA ARG A 105 6.59 14.47 -22.21
C ARG A 105 5.76 15.06 -23.34
N ASP A 106 4.62 14.44 -23.62
CA ASP A 106 3.60 15.05 -24.49
C ASP A 106 2.46 15.73 -23.71
N LYS A 107 2.36 15.57 -22.37
CA LYS A 107 1.20 16.08 -21.59
C LYS A 107 1.44 16.68 -20.21
N GLY A 108 2.68 16.84 -19.74
CA GLY A 108 2.95 17.55 -18.47
C GLY A 108 2.50 16.81 -17.19
N ASP A 109 2.04 15.57 -17.26
CA ASP A 109 1.71 14.77 -16.07
C ASP A 109 2.99 14.30 -15.35
N MET A 110 3.01 14.49 -14.04
CA MET A 110 4.04 13.96 -13.14
C MET A 110 3.91 12.43 -13.10
N MET A 111 5.00 11.68 -13.31
CA MET A 111 4.95 10.22 -13.19
C MET A 111 4.69 9.83 -11.73
N ASP A 112 3.56 9.18 -11.47
CA ASP A 112 3.23 8.69 -10.14
C ASP A 112 4.14 7.53 -9.69
N LYS A 113 4.23 7.31 -8.38
CA LYS A 113 5.07 6.26 -7.77
C LYS A 113 4.74 4.86 -8.30
N ARG A 114 3.45 4.56 -8.49
CA ARG A 114 2.96 3.23 -8.91
C ARG A 114 3.42 2.88 -10.32
N THR A 115 3.34 3.86 -11.22
CA THR A 115 3.81 3.78 -12.61
C THR A 115 5.32 3.65 -12.63
N ALA A 116 6.04 4.46 -11.85
CA ALA A 116 7.50 4.39 -11.74
C ALA A 116 7.98 2.99 -11.31
N ARG A 117 7.35 2.37 -10.31
CA ARG A 117 7.67 1.01 -9.85
C ARG A 117 7.53 -0.01 -10.97
N LYS A 118 6.47 0.05 -11.78
CA LYS A 118 6.26 -0.87 -12.91
C LYS A 118 7.26 -0.64 -14.04
N VAL A 119 7.53 0.63 -14.38
CA VAL A 119 8.47 1.00 -15.45
C VAL A 119 9.88 0.53 -15.12
N HIS A 120 10.31 0.71 -13.86
CA HIS A 120 11.64 0.34 -13.39
C HIS A 120 11.68 -1.00 -12.66
N GLY A 121 10.65 -1.84 -12.83
CA GLY A 121 10.49 -3.08 -12.08
C GLY A 121 11.63 -4.08 -12.27
N VAL A 122 12.38 -4.03 -13.38
CA VAL A 122 13.56 -4.89 -13.59
C VAL A 122 14.68 -4.53 -12.63
N ASP A 123 14.98 -3.24 -12.48
CA ASP A 123 16.04 -2.75 -11.59
C ASP A 123 15.68 -3.05 -10.13
N PHE A 124 14.45 -2.74 -9.74
CA PHE A 124 13.96 -3.02 -8.39
C PHE A 124 13.98 -4.52 -8.07
N LYS A 125 13.47 -5.39 -8.96
CA LYS A 125 13.49 -6.85 -8.73
C LYS A 125 14.91 -7.40 -8.55
N SER A 126 15.87 -6.90 -9.32
CA SER A 126 17.28 -7.35 -9.19
C SER A 126 17.89 -6.97 -7.84
N THR A 127 17.59 -5.76 -7.36
CA THR A 127 18.08 -5.28 -6.07
C THR A 127 17.37 -6.00 -4.91
N ILE A 128 16.05 -6.19 -5.00
CA ILE A 128 15.27 -6.98 -4.03
C ILE A 128 15.79 -8.42 -3.94
N LYS A 129 16.14 -9.04 -5.08
CA LYS A 129 16.74 -10.38 -5.07
C LYS A 129 18.04 -10.41 -4.26
N SER A 130 18.92 -9.41 -4.48
CA SER A 130 20.18 -9.30 -3.73
C SER A 130 19.95 -9.07 -2.23
N ILE A 131 18.95 -8.25 -1.87
CA ILE A 131 18.55 -8.02 -0.47
C ILE A 131 18.04 -9.32 0.17
N ARG A 132 17.20 -10.09 -0.55
CA ARG A 132 16.67 -11.38 -0.06
C ARG A 132 17.77 -12.39 0.20
N GLU A 133 18.77 -12.47 -0.67
CA GLU A 133 19.93 -13.35 -0.50
C GLU A 133 20.73 -12.98 0.76
N GLN A 134 20.88 -11.68 1.07
CA GLN A 134 21.53 -11.22 2.30
C GLN A 134 20.72 -11.57 3.56
N LEU A 135 19.39 -11.38 3.53
CA LEU A 135 18.51 -11.66 4.67
C LEU A 135 18.50 -13.14 5.07
N VAL A 136 18.61 -14.05 4.10
CA VAL A 136 18.67 -15.51 4.37
C VAL A 136 19.96 -15.90 5.11
N GLY A 137 21.07 -15.16 4.90
CA GLY A 137 22.35 -15.44 5.55
C GLY A 137 22.44 -15.02 7.03
N SER A 138 21.51 -14.18 7.50
CA SER A 138 21.53 -13.57 8.84
C SER A 138 20.62 -14.24 9.89
N ASN A 139 19.99 -15.37 9.57
CA ASN A 139 19.10 -16.10 10.49
C ASN A 139 19.88 -16.86 11.59
N GLN A 140 20.44 -16.16 12.58
CA GLN A 140 21.06 -16.82 13.75
C GLN A 140 20.54 -16.43 15.14
N ASP A 141 19.61 -15.49 15.30
CA ASP A 141 19.07 -15.17 16.64
C ASP A 141 17.54 -15.21 16.67
N GLU A 142 16.97 -16.40 16.82
CA GLU A 142 15.57 -16.58 17.22
C GLU A 142 15.47 -16.44 18.75
N GLN A 143 15.19 -15.22 19.23
CA GLN A 143 14.61 -15.07 20.56
C GLN A 143 13.10 -15.31 20.43
N SER A 144 12.61 -16.38 21.05
CA SER A 144 11.19 -16.67 21.15
C SER A 144 10.50 -15.53 21.92
N ILE A 145 9.69 -14.72 21.23
CA ILE A 145 8.83 -13.73 21.89
C ILE A 145 7.79 -14.54 22.67
N ALA A 146 7.82 -14.44 24.01
CA ALA A 146 6.84 -15.12 24.86
C ALA A 146 5.42 -14.64 24.49
N PRO A 147 4.42 -15.54 24.49
CA PRO A 147 3.04 -15.16 24.20
C PRO A 147 2.56 -14.17 25.27
N THR A 148 2.30 -12.94 24.88
CA THR A 148 1.68 -11.92 25.72
C THR A 148 0.22 -12.30 25.97
N GLU A 149 -0.24 -12.16 27.22
CA GLU A 149 -1.67 -12.26 27.56
C GLU A 149 -2.43 -11.11 26.89
N GLY A 150 -3.46 -11.41 26.10
CA GLY A 150 -4.29 -10.40 25.41
C GLY A 150 -4.64 -10.75 23.96
N ILE A 151 -4.95 -9.72 23.15
CA ILE A 151 -5.21 -9.86 21.71
C ILE A 151 -3.92 -10.22 20.99
N GLN A 152 -3.97 -11.31 20.22
CA GLN A 152 -2.85 -11.74 19.40
C GLN A 152 -2.99 -11.21 17.97
N VAL A 153 -1.88 -10.69 17.41
CA VAL A 153 -1.87 -10.15 16.05
C VAL A 153 -0.94 -10.99 15.17
N TYR A 154 -1.52 -11.53 14.09
CA TYR A 154 -0.87 -12.40 13.12
C TYR A 154 -0.79 -11.70 11.77
N ILE A 155 0.32 -11.86 11.06
CA ILE A 155 0.45 -11.37 9.68
C ILE A 155 0.29 -12.53 8.70
N ARG A 156 -0.44 -12.34 7.60
CA ARG A 156 -0.52 -13.30 6.50
C ARG A 156 -0.23 -12.64 5.17
N LYS A 157 0.90 -13.00 4.56
CA LYS A 157 1.24 -12.64 3.18
C LYS A 157 0.54 -13.63 2.22
N ARG A 158 -0.23 -13.12 1.25
CA ARG A 158 -0.74 -13.96 0.15
C ARG A 158 0.32 -14.15 -0.95
N PRO A 159 0.24 -15.21 -1.77
CA PRO A 159 1.09 -15.33 -2.94
C PRO A 159 0.79 -14.26 -4.00
N LEU A 160 1.79 -14.00 -4.85
CA LEU A 160 1.63 -13.23 -6.08
C LEU A 160 0.76 -14.03 -7.07
N LEU A 161 -0.32 -13.44 -7.54
CA LEU A 161 -1.27 -14.12 -8.43
C LEU A 161 -0.82 -14.02 -9.89
N GLU A 162 -1.16 -15.02 -10.71
CA GLU A 162 -0.71 -15.08 -12.11
C GLU A 162 -1.11 -13.84 -12.93
N HIS A 163 -2.33 -13.32 -12.71
CA HIS A 163 -2.82 -12.16 -13.43
C HIS A 163 -2.09 -10.86 -13.04
N GLU A 164 -1.51 -10.81 -11.84
CA GLU A 164 -0.72 -9.68 -11.35
C GLU A 164 0.66 -9.69 -12.01
N ALA A 165 1.28 -10.87 -12.10
CA ALA A 165 2.52 -11.05 -12.85
C ALA A 165 2.37 -10.62 -14.33
N LYS A 166 1.23 -10.96 -14.96
CA LYS A 166 0.88 -10.50 -16.33
C LYS A 166 0.77 -8.97 -16.43
N LYS A 167 0.35 -8.30 -15.37
CA LYS A 167 0.29 -6.82 -15.27
C LYS A 167 1.63 -6.16 -14.89
N LYS A 168 2.73 -6.94 -14.91
CA LYS A 168 4.08 -6.52 -14.49
C LYS A 168 4.19 -6.15 -13.01
N GLU A 169 3.24 -6.57 -12.19
CA GLU A 169 3.41 -6.52 -10.74
C GLU A 169 4.55 -7.44 -10.31
N PHE A 170 5.12 -7.16 -9.15
CA PHE A 170 6.14 -8.00 -8.55
C PHE A 170 6.08 -7.93 -7.03
N ASP A 171 6.60 -8.98 -6.42
CA ASP A 171 6.63 -9.13 -4.99
C ASP A 171 7.68 -8.21 -4.35
N VAL A 172 7.22 -7.34 -3.46
CA VAL A 172 8.02 -6.40 -2.66
C VAL A 172 8.01 -6.73 -1.17
N VAL A 173 7.48 -7.88 -0.78
CA VAL A 173 7.39 -8.28 0.63
C VAL A 173 8.21 -9.55 0.85
N THR A 174 9.03 -9.56 1.89
CA THR A 174 9.85 -10.72 2.28
C THR A 174 9.53 -11.10 3.72
N CYS A 175 9.12 -12.34 3.93
CA CYS A 175 8.98 -12.91 5.27
C CYS A 175 10.32 -13.55 5.67
N VAL A 176 10.86 -13.17 6.82
CA VAL A 176 12.12 -13.68 7.36
C VAL A 176 11.79 -14.46 8.62
N GLY A 177 11.92 -15.80 8.54
CA GLY A 177 11.45 -16.70 9.60
C GLY A 177 9.94 -16.57 9.85
N GLU A 178 9.52 -16.86 11.08
CA GLU A 178 8.12 -16.79 11.50
C GLU A 178 7.74 -15.49 12.21
N HIS A 179 8.68 -14.57 12.45
CA HIS A 179 8.44 -13.39 13.29
C HIS A 179 8.69 -12.06 12.59
N CYS A 180 9.31 -12.05 11.41
CA CYS A 180 9.71 -10.83 10.74
C CYS A 180 9.12 -10.73 9.33
N VAL A 181 8.66 -9.53 8.98
CA VAL A 181 8.27 -9.15 7.61
C VAL A 181 9.00 -7.88 7.21
N VAL A 182 9.54 -7.87 5.99
CA VAL A 182 10.25 -6.74 5.40
C VAL A 182 9.50 -6.28 4.16
N VAL A 183 9.15 -5.00 4.11
CA VAL A 183 8.54 -4.37 2.93
C VAL A 183 9.57 -3.53 2.21
N HIS A 184 9.78 -3.80 0.92
CA HIS A 184 10.74 -3.13 0.06
C HIS A 184 10.07 -1.96 -0.68
N ASP A 185 10.05 -0.77 -0.07
CA ASP A 185 9.45 0.42 -0.68
C ASP A 185 10.35 0.98 -1.79
N CYS A 186 9.98 0.65 -3.03
CA CYS A 186 10.67 1.07 -4.23
C CYS A 186 10.35 2.52 -4.56
N GLN A 187 11.34 3.41 -4.42
CA GLN A 187 11.20 4.85 -4.61
C GLN A 187 12.22 5.43 -5.61
N MET A 188 11.93 6.65 -6.07
CA MET A 188 12.82 7.44 -6.92
C MET A 188 13.17 8.75 -6.22
N TYR A 189 14.38 9.25 -6.47
CA TYR A 189 14.76 10.59 -6.06
C TYR A 189 13.97 11.63 -6.86
N ALA A 190 13.90 12.86 -6.35
CA ALA A 190 13.25 14.00 -7.04
C ALA A 190 13.86 14.29 -8.44
N ASP A 191 15.09 13.84 -8.69
CA ASP A 191 15.72 13.92 -10.01
C ASP A 191 15.15 12.94 -11.06
N MET A 192 14.28 12.02 -10.64
CA MET A 192 13.64 10.98 -11.44
C MET A 192 14.63 10.10 -12.23
N LYS A 193 15.89 10.04 -11.78
CA LYS A 193 16.97 9.25 -12.41
C LYS A 193 17.50 8.20 -11.47
N ARG A 194 17.78 8.61 -10.23
CA ARG A 194 18.25 7.71 -9.19
C ARG A 194 17.07 7.02 -8.52
N LYS A 195 17.30 5.77 -8.12
CA LYS A 195 16.30 4.87 -7.53
C LYS A 195 16.89 4.33 -6.24
N PHE A 196 16.04 4.10 -5.26
CA PHE A 196 16.43 3.46 -4.02
C PHE A 196 15.28 2.60 -3.52
N ILE A 197 15.61 1.65 -2.65
CA ILE A 197 14.63 0.87 -1.90
C ILE A 197 14.79 1.25 -0.43
N GLU A 198 13.70 1.70 0.20
CA GLU A 198 13.61 1.83 1.66
C GLU A 198 13.00 0.52 2.20
N ASN A 199 13.80 -0.27 2.90
CA ASN A 199 13.40 -1.51 3.54
C ASN A 199 12.78 -1.20 4.90
N HIS A 200 11.51 -1.54 5.07
CA HIS A 200 10.79 -1.40 6.34
C HIS A 200 10.68 -2.75 7.03
N ARG A 201 11.38 -2.91 8.16
CA ARG A 201 11.37 -4.14 8.94
C ARG A 201 10.32 -4.05 10.04
N HIS A 202 9.47 -5.07 10.13
CA HIS A 202 8.43 -5.18 11.16
C HIS A 202 8.47 -6.57 11.80
N GLU A 203 8.45 -6.60 13.13
CA GLU A 203 8.42 -7.82 13.92
C GLU A 203 7.06 -8.01 14.59
N PHE A 204 6.55 -9.24 14.52
CA PHE A 204 5.25 -9.66 15.06
C PHE A 204 5.36 -11.02 15.74
N SER A 205 4.38 -11.35 16.58
CA SER A 205 4.31 -12.65 17.26
C SER A 205 4.32 -13.82 16.28
N HIS A 206 3.69 -13.69 15.12
CA HIS A 206 3.80 -14.69 14.06
C HIS A 206 3.44 -14.11 12.67
N VAL A 207 4.17 -14.56 11.65
CA VAL A 207 4.11 -14.11 10.25
C VAL A 207 4.02 -15.34 9.35
N PHE A 208 2.84 -15.53 8.75
CA PHE A 208 2.62 -16.54 7.73
C PHE A 208 3.08 -16.03 6.37
N ASN A 209 4.03 -16.74 5.75
CA ASN A 209 4.52 -16.45 4.41
C ASN A 209 3.53 -16.89 3.32
N GLU A 210 3.88 -16.65 2.05
CA GLU A 210 3.05 -16.97 0.89
C GLU A 210 2.73 -18.47 0.69
N ALA A 211 3.51 -19.37 1.32
CA ALA A 211 3.31 -20.81 1.22
C ALA A 211 2.31 -21.34 2.27
N ALA A 212 1.98 -20.54 3.30
CA ALA A 212 1.07 -20.94 4.35
C ALA A 212 -0.36 -21.14 3.84
N SER A 213 -0.86 -22.37 3.95
CA SER A 213 -2.23 -22.73 3.59
C SER A 213 -3.23 -22.11 4.56
N THR A 214 -4.50 -22.00 4.15
CA THR A 214 -5.54 -21.55 5.10
C THR A 214 -5.70 -22.54 6.25
N ASP A 215 -5.43 -23.82 6.00
CA ASP A 215 -5.46 -24.88 7.02
C ASP A 215 -4.41 -24.68 8.08
N SER A 216 -3.15 -24.40 7.71
CA SER A 216 -2.09 -24.18 8.70
C SER A 216 -2.34 -22.93 9.53
N VAL A 217 -2.88 -21.87 8.92
CA VAL A 217 -3.28 -20.64 9.63
C VAL A 217 -4.44 -20.92 10.59
N PHE A 218 -5.41 -21.75 10.18
CA PHE A 218 -6.53 -22.17 11.03
C PHE A 218 -6.07 -23.05 12.19
N ASP A 219 -5.15 -23.98 11.96
CA ASP A 219 -4.61 -24.86 12.99
C ASP A 219 -3.85 -24.08 14.07
N CYS A 220 -3.09 -23.05 13.65
CA CYS A 220 -2.38 -22.16 14.56
C CYS A 220 -3.33 -21.22 15.34
N VAL A 221 -4.25 -20.52 14.63
CA VAL A 221 -5.04 -19.42 15.21
C VAL A 221 -6.46 -19.84 15.58
N GLY A 222 -7.14 -20.55 14.68
CA GLY A 222 -8.55 -20.91 14.82
C GLY A 222 -8.80 -22.00 15.86
N VAL A 223 -8.01 -23.08 15.85
CA VAL A 223 -8.20 -24.24 16.74
C VAL A 223 -8.19 -23.86 18.23
N PRO A 224 -7.20 -23.10 18.75
CA PRO A 224 -7.18 -22.72 20.16
C PRO A 224 -8.40 -21.87 20.56
N LEU A 225 -8.82 -20.96 19.69
CA LEU A 225 -9.95 -20.06 19.92
C LEU A 225 -11.30 -20.81 19.87
N ILE A 226 -11.46 -21.75 18.95
CA ILE A 226 -12.69 -22.56 18.86
C ILE A 226 -12.80 -23.48 20.08
N LYS A 227 -11.70 -24.11 20.51
CA LYS A 227 -11.67 -24.90 21.75
C LYS A 227 -12.04 -24.06 22.98
N HIS A 228 -11.51 -22.83 23.07
CA HIS A 228 -11.86 -21.89 24.14
C HIS A 228 -13.36 -21.58 24.18
N ALA A 229 -13.98 -21.36 23.01
CA ALA A 229 -15.41 -21.14 22.93
C ALA A 229 -16.21 -22.41 23.28
N MET A 230 -15.77 -23.59 22.83
CA MET A 230 -16.41 -24.86 23.20
C MET A 230 -16.36 -25.14 24.71
N SER A 231 -15.36 -24.61 25.43
CA SER A 231 -15.31 -24.64 26.91
C SER A 231 -16.17 -23.58 27.61
N GLY A 232 -16.95 -22.80 26.86
CA GLY A 232 -17.86 -21.77 27.39
C GLY A 232 -17.32 -20.34 27.33
N GLY A 233 -16.12 -20.13 26.76
CA GLY A 233 -15.51 -18.80 26.62
C GLY A 233 -16.00 -18.02 25.40
N LYS A 234 -15.53 -16.77 25.28
CA LYS A 234 -15.82 -15.90 24.13
C LYS A 234 -14.57 -15.77 23.26
N SER A 235 -14.70 -16.06 21.98
CA SER A 235 -13.59 -16.05 21.03
C SER A 235 -13.89 -15.16 19.83
N VAL A 236 -12.95 -14.28 19.48
CA VAL A 236 -13.07 -13.39 18.33
C VAL A 236 -11.94 -13.61 17.34
N ILE A 237 -12.29 -13.76 16.06
CA ILE A 237 -11.32 -13.84 14.97
C ILE A 237 -11.63 -12.71 13.99
N MET A 238 -10.68 -11.79 13.84
CA MET A 238 -10.82 -10.64 12.95
C MET A 238 -9.89 -10.75 11.75
N MET A 239 -10.41 -10.53 10.56
CA MET A 239 -9.61 -10.34 9.36
C MET A 239 -9.47 -8.85 9.08
N TYR A 240 -8.23 -8.39 8.95
CA TYR A 240 -7.88 -7.00 8.67
C TYR A 240 -6.95 -6.92 7.46
N GLY A 241 -6.96 -5.78 6.75
CA GLY A 241 -6.12 -5.54 5.57
C GLY A 241 -6.88 -4.89 4.42
N GLN A 242 -6.15 -4.52 3.38
CA GLN A 242 -6.72 -3.87 2.19
C GLN A 242 -7.65 -4.80 1.37
N THR A 243 -8.43 -4.25 0.46
CA THR A 243 -9.13 -5.03 -0.55
C THR A 243 -8.14 -5.84 -1.41
N GLY A 244 -8.47 -7.11 -1.68
CA GLY A 244 -7.61 -8.01 -2.45
C GLY A 244 -6.44 -8.65 -1.69
N SER A 245 -6.23 -8.34 -0.39
CA SER A 245 -5.15 -8.95 0.41
C SER A 245 -5.41 -10.39 0.84
N GLY A 246 -6.65 -10.88 0.76
CA GLY A 246 -7.02 -12.26 1.12
C GLY A 246 -7.86 -12.42 2.40
N LYS A 247 -8.43 -11.34 2.96
CA LYS A 247 -9.36 -11.39 4.12
C LYS A 247 -10.49 -12.41 3.93
N THR A 248 -11.33 -12.21 2.92
CA THR A 248 -12.50 -13.06 2.66
C THR A 248 -12.12 -14.49 2.29
N HIS A 249 -11.00 -14.69 1.58
CA HIS A 249 -10.48 -16.03 1.26
C HIS A 249 -10.08 -16.79 2.54
N THR A 250 -9.35 -16.13 3.45
CA THR A 250 -8.96 -16.71 4.73
C THR A 250 -10.20 -17.00 5.58
N MET A 251 -11.14 -16.04 5.67
CA MET A 251 -12.36 -16.20 6.45
C MET A 251 -13.24 -17.35 5.95
N ALA A 252 -13.38 -17.52 4.64
CA ALA A 252 -14.17 -18.60 4.06
C ALA A 252 -13.60 -19.99 4.43
N GLY A 253 -12.28 -20.17 4.38
CA GLY A 253 -11.65 -21.42 4.83
C GLY A 253 -11.80 -21.64 6.34
N PHE A 254 -11.70 -20.56 7.14
CA PHE A 254 -11.96 -20.64 8.58
C PHE A 254 -13.39 -21.08 8.89
N GLN A 255 -14.39 -20.58 8.15
CA GLN A 255 -15.78 -20.98 8.31
C GLN A 255 -15.98 -22.47 8.02
N GLN A 256 -15.34 -23.01 6.97
CA GLN A 256 -15.39 -24.44 6.63
C GLN A 256 -14.79 -25.31 7.74
N ARG A 257 -13.55 -25.04 8.12
CA ARG A 257 -12.85 -25.82 9.17
C ARG A 257 -13.51 -25.68 10.54
N LEU A 258 -14.10 -24.52 10.84
CA LEU A 258 -14.85 -24.29 12.08
C LEU A 258 -16.07 -25.21 12.17
N VAL A 259 -16.89 -25.28 11.12
CA VAL A 259 -18.08 -26.13 11.18
C VAL A 259 -17.72 -27.61 11.23
N GLU A 260 -16.65 -28.02 10.55
CA GLU A 260 -16.11 -29.38 10.67
C GLU A 260 -15.71 -29.68 12.12
N MET A 261 -15.00 -28.77 12.79
CA MET A 261 -14.61 -28.94 14.20
C MET A 261 -15.81 -29.02 15.15
N LEU A 262 -16.79 -28.12 14.99
CA LEU A 262 -17.96 -28.07 15.85
C LEU A 262 -18.83 -29.34 15.73
N PHE A 263 -19.02 -29.86 14.51
CA PHE A 263 -19.92 -31.00 14.26
C PHE A 263 -19.21 -32.37 14.22
N SER A 264 -17.88 -32.42 14.07
CA SER A 264 -17.10 -33.68 14.21
C SER A 264 -16.95 -34.11 15.67
N SER A 265 -17.06 -33.17 16.60
CA SER A 265 -17.08 -33.44 18.03
C SER A 265 -18.41 -34.09 18.41
N SER A 266 -18.58 -35.38 18.10
CA SER A 266 -19.80 -36.19 18.28
C SER A 266 -20.32 -36.32 19.72
N SER A 267 -19.68 -35.62 20.67
CA SER A 267 -20.04 -35.51 22.09
C SER A 267 -20.50 -34.10 22.50
N ALA A 268 -20.68 -33.18 21.55
CA ALA A 268 -21.11 -31.81 21.80
C ALA A 268 -22.57 -31.74 22.29
N SER A 269 -22.75 -31.48 23.58
CA SER A 269 -24.06 -31.25 24.22
C SER A 269 -24.59 -29.83 24.00
N PHE A 270 -24.44 -29.28 22.80
CA PHE A 270 -24.83 -27.90 22.51
C PHE A 270 -25.52 -27.73 21.15
N ASP A 271 -26.51 -26.83 21.14
CA ASP A 271 -27.16 -26.32 19.95
C ASP A 271 -26.34 -25.15 19.37
N VAL A 272 -26.19 -25.14 18.04
CA VAL A 272 -25.46 -24.08 17.33
C VAL A 272 -26.44 -23.04 16.81
N VAL A 273 -26.29 -21.79 17.27
CA VAL A 273 -27.16 -20.67 16.87
C VAL A 273 -26.36 -19.60 16.14
N VAL A 274 -26.72 -19.38 14.87
CA VAL A 274 -26.03 -18.47 13.95
C VAL A 274 -26.81 -17.16 13.80
N SER A 275 -26.09 -16.04 13.89
CA SER A 275 -26.57 -14.71 13.52
C SER A 275 -25.53 -14.03 12.63
N ALA A 276 -25.96 -13.27 11.62
CA ALA A 276 -25.07 -12.57 10.72
C ALA A 276 -25.55 -11.13 10.49
N VAL A 277 -24.66 -10.17 10.74
CA VAL A 277 -24.97 -8.75 10.62
C VAL A 277 -23.91 -8.03 9.79
N GLU A 278 -24.34 -6.91 9.20
CA GLU A 278 -23.51 -5.98 8.46
C GLU A 278 -23.49 -4.64 9.18
N ILE A 279 -22.30 -4.09 9.42
CA ILE A 279 -22.13 -2.70 9.85
C ILE A 279 -21.70 -1.89 8.64
N ALA A 280 -22.58 -1.03 8.14
CA ALA A 280 -22.30 -0.10 7.06
C ALA A 280 -22.42 1.32 7.59
N GLY A 281 -21.28 1.98 7.72
CA GLY A 281 -21.18 3.27 8.39
C GLY A 281 -21.52 3.17 9.88
N SER A 282 -22.41 4.05 10.34
CA SER A 282 -22.95 4.03 11.71
C SER A 282 -24.09 3.01 11.94
N LYS A 283 -24.60 2.36 10.89
CA LYS A 283 -25.83 1.54 10.94
C LYS A 283 -25.51 0.05 10.93
N CYS A 284 -26.36 -0.73 11.60
CA CYS A 284 -26.28 -2.18 11.67
C CYS A 284 -27.51 -2.82 10.99
N TYR A 285 -27.29 -3.88 10.21
CA TYR A 285 -28.32 -4.56 9.43
C TYR A 285 -28.25 -6.08 9.58
N ASP A 286 -29.39 -6.74 9.67
CA ASP A 286 -29.51 -8.19 9.73
C ASP A 286 -29.46 -8.79 8.33
N LEU A 287 -28.41 -9.56 8.04
CA LEU A 287 -28.22 -10.18 6.72
C LEU A 287 -29.09 -11.43 6.51
N LEU A 288 -29.61 -12.04 7.58
CA LEU A 288 -30.53 -13.18 7.48
C LEU A 288 -31.98 -12.73 7.25
N ARG A 289 -32.28 -11.45 7.55
CA ARG A 289 -33.60 -10.83 7.38
C ARG A 289 -33.59 -9.67 6.39
N LYS A 290 -33.07 -9.91 5.18
CA LYS A 290 -33.09 -8.96 4.04
C LYS A 290 -32.59 -7.55 4.40
N ARG A 291 -31.52 -7.44 5.20
CA ARG A 291 -30.93 -6.17 5.68
C ARG A 291 -31.91 -5.31 6.49
N GLN A 292 -32.78 -5.92 7.29
CA GLN A 292 -33.58 -5.14 8.24
C GLN A 292 -32.67 -4.47 9.28
N ARG A 293 -32.98 -3.23 9.66
CA ARG A 293 -32.21 -2.49 10.66
C ARG A 293 -32.20 -3.22 12.01
N VAL A 294 -31.00 -3.35 12.57
CA VAL A 294 -30.76 -3.90 13.91
C VAL A 294 -30.40 -2.75 14.84
N ILE A 295 -30.99 -2.76 16.03
CA ILE A 295 -30.72 -1.72 17.04
C ILE A 295 -29.64 -2.25 17.99
N VAL A 296 -28.59 -1.45 18.16
CA VAL A 296 -27.52 -1.73 19.14
C VAL A 296 -27.82 -0.95 20.41
N CYS A 297 -28.16 -1.65 21.49
CA CYS A 297 -28.48 -1.06 22.79
C CYS A 297 -27.50 -1.57 23.84
N ASP A 298 -27.17 -0.74 24.83
CA ASP A 298 -26.41 -1.19 25.99
C ASP A 298 -27.43 -1.59 27.08
N ASP A 299 -27.20 -2.69 27.78
CA ASP A 299 -28.04 -3.09 28.92
C ASP A 299 -27.64 -2.37 30.22
N ALA A 300 -28.29 -2.72 31.34
CA ALA A 300 -28.03 -2.10 32.64
C ALA A 300 -26.59 -2.31 33.15
N ASN A 301 -25.91 -3.36 32.70
CA ASN A 301 -24.50 -3.63 33.01
C ASN A 301 -23.55 -2.94 32.02
N GLY A 302 -24.11 -2.23 31.03
CA GLY A 302 -23.40 -1.57 29.95
C GLY A 302 -22.98 -2.49 28.83
N ASP A 303 -23.50 -3.73 28.76
CA ASP A 303 -23.16 -4.69 27.72
C ASP A 303 -24.01 -4.45 26.47
N SER A 304 -23.35 -4.32 25.32
CA SER A 304 -24.04 -4.05 24.06
C SER A 304 -24.74 -5.31 23.54
N LYS A 305 -26.05 -5.21 23.31
CA LYS A 305 -26.91 -6.25 22.75
C LYS A 305 -27.51 -5.82 21.41
N LEU A 306 -27.65 -6.80 20.53
CA LEU A 306 -28.34 -6.65 19.25
C LEU A 306 -29.82 -6.98 19.44
N LEU A 307 -30.68 -5.97 19.27
CA LEU A 307 -32.13 -6.15 19.27
C LEU A 307 -32.65 -6.37 17.85
N ASN A 308 -33.62 -7.27 17.71
CA ASN A 308 -34.23 -7.66 16.44
C ASN A 308 -33.29 -8.37 15.46
N VAL A 309 -32.22 -9.00 15.96
CA VAL A 309 -31.37 -9.87 15.15
C VAL A 309 -31.98 -11.27 15.03
N THR A 310 -31.99 -11.80 13.82
CA THR A 310 -32.45 -13.16 13.54
C THR A 310 -31.44 -14.16 14.08
N LYS A 311 -31.96 -15.17 14.79
CA LYS A 311 -31.19 -16.31 15.32
C LYS A 311 -31.63 -17.56 14.57
N HIS A 312 -30.71 -18.15 13.81
CA HIS A 312 -30.95 -19.40 13.09
C HIS A 312 -30.33 -20.56 13.87
N ILE A 313 -31.16 -21.51 14.31
CA ILE A 313 -30.68 -22.74 14.94
C ILE A 313 -30.23 -23.67 13.82
N ALA A 314 -28.94 -23.98 13.77
CA ALA A 314 -28.35 -24.81 12.73
C ALA A 314 -28.23 -26.26 13.19
N ASN A 315 -28.71 -27.18 12.37
CA ASN A 315 -28.76 -28.61 12.71
C ASN A 315 -27.59 -29.43 12.13
N SER A 316 -26.76 -28.81 11.28
CA SER A 316 -25.61 -29.47 10.66
C SER A 316 -24.54 -28.46 10.25
N ALA A 317 -23.32 -28.95 9.98
CA ALA A 317 -22.25 -28.15 9.43
C ALA A 317 -22.63 -27.48 8.09
N ILE A 318 -23.36 -28.22 7.24
CA ILE A 318 -23.81 -27.74 5.93
C ILE A 318 -24.81 -26.59 6.10
N ASP A 319 -25.74 -26.70 7.05
CA ASP A 319 -26.75 -25.67 7.34
C ASP A 319 -26.08 -24.35 7.78
N VAL A 320 -25.09 -24.42 8.68
CA VAL A 320 -24.30 -23.23 9.06
C VAL A 320 -23.65 -22.57 7.84
N LEU A 321 -22.97 -23.34 6.98
CA LEU A 321 -22.32 -22.79 5.79
C LEU A 321 -23.33 -22.18 4.81
N GLN A 322 -24.49 -22.79 4.60
CA GLN A 322 -25.55 -22.25 3.75
C GLN A 322 -26.11 -20.92 4.28
N VAL A 323 -26.32 -20.82 5.60
CA VAL A 323 -26.77 -19.59 6.26
C VAL A 323 -25.75 -18.47 6.10
N VAL A 324 -24.46 -18.78 6.30
CA VAL A 324 -23.36 -17.81 6.12
C VAL A 324 -23.25 -17.38 4.65
N GLN A 325 -23.32 -18.32 3.70
CA GLN A 325 -23.30 -18.00 2.27
C GLN A 325 -24.49 -17.13 1.85
N LYS A 326 -25.69 -17.41 2.37
CA LYS A 326 -26.88 -16.57 2.16
C LYS A 326 -26.67 -15.16 2.69
N ALA A 327 -26.08 -15.01 3.88
CA ALA A 327 -25.74 -13.71 4.46
C ALA A 327 -24.72 -12.94 3.59
N LEU A 328 -23.67 -13.61 3.12
CA LEU A 328 -22.65 -13.02 2.24
C LEU A 328 -23.23 -12.63 0.88
N ALA A 329 -24.13 -13.44 0.30
CA ALA A 329 -24.85 -13.10 -0.91
C ALA A 329 -25.71 -11.84 -0.69
N GLN A 330 -26.42 -11.76 0.44
CA GLN A 330 -27.20 -10.58 0.79
C GLN A 330 -26.32 -9.32 0.92
N ARG A 331 -25.13 -9.44 1.52
CA ARG A 331 -24.14 -8.35 1.60
C ARG A 331 -23.70 -7.87 0.21
N ALA A 332 -23.64 -8.75 -0.78
CA ALA A 332 -23.21 -8.41 -2.14
C ALA A 332 -24.27 -7.70 -3.01
N THR A 333 -25.55 -7.69 -2.64
CA THR A 333 -26.68 -7.33 -3.53
C THR A 333 -26.95 -5.83 -3.76
N GLU A 334 -26.02 -4.92 -3.46
CA GLU A 334 -26.24 -3.49 -3.76
C GLU A 334 -26.00 -3.15 -5.24
N LYS A 335 -26.94 -2.40 -5.84
CA LYS A 335 -26.78 -1.77 -7.16
C LYS A 335 -25.91 -0.52 -7.02
N THR A 336 -24.59 -0.66 -6.94
CA THR A 336 -23.68 0.46 -7.16
C THR A 336 -22.61 0.08 -8.16
N ALA A 337 -22.62 0.79 -9.28
CA ALA A 337 -21.64 0.65 -10.33
C ALA A 337 -20.22 0.84 -9.76
N VAL A 338 -19.34 -0.12 -10.11
CA VAL A 338 -17.86 -0.03 -10.12
C VAL A 338 -17.07 -0.57 -8.91
N ASN A 339 -17.62 -0.98 -7.75
CA ASN A 339 -16.80 -1.62 -6.69
C ASN A 339 -17.49 -2.78 -5.95
N SER A 340 -16.70 -3.76 -5.48
CA SER A 340 -17.19 -4.88 -4.66
C SER A 340 -17.60 -4.40 -3.28
N VAL A 341 -18.91 -4.41 -2.99
CA VAL A 341 -19.56 -3.97 -1.74
C VAL A 341 -18.92 -4.59 -0.48
N SER A 342 -18.37 -5.81 -0.58
CA SER A 342 -17.67 -6.49 0.52
C SER A 342 -16.44 -5.73 1.06
N SER A 343 -15.92 -4.74 0.34
CA SER A 343 -14.80 -3.91 0.81
C SER A 343 -15.22 -2.79 1.77
N ARG A 344 -16.51 -2.47 1.89
CA ARG A 344 -16.95 -1.17 2.46
C ARG A 344 -17.88 -1.26 3.67
N SER A 345 -18.25 -2.47 4.04
CA SER A 345 -19.00 -2.75 5.27
C SER A 345 -18.27 -3.81 6.06
N HIS A 346 -18.44 -3.81 7.38
CA HIS A 346 -17.93 -4.89 8.23
C HIS A 346 -18.96 -6.02 8.29
N PHE A 347 -18.51 -7.25 8.10
CA PHE A 347 -19.34 -8.43 8.28
C PHE A 347 -19.02 -9.12 9.59
N LEU A 348 -20.05 -9.34 10.42
CA LEU A 348 -19.94 -10.03 11.70
C LEU A 348 -20.84 -11.26 11.66
N CYS A 349 -20.26 -12.43 11.91
CA CYS A 349 -21.00 -13.67 12.09
C CYS A 349 -20.79 -14.18 13.51
N PHE A 350 -21.90 -14.30 14.25
CA PHE A 350 -21.93 -14.82 15.61
C PHE A 350 -22.40 -16.27 15.58
N ILE A 351 -21.61 -17.15 16.18
CA ILE A 351 -21.91 -18.57 16.36
C ILE A 351 -21.98 -18.81 17.87
N ASN A 352 -23.19 -18.96 18.40
CA ASN A 352 -23.42 -19.20 19.81
C ASN A 352 -23.60 -20.69 20.05
N LEU A 353 -22.90 -21.22 21.05
CA LEU A 353 -22.95 -22.62 21.48
C LEU A 353 -23.81 -22.68 22.74
N GLN A 354 -25.08 -23.08 22.59
CA GLN A 354 -26.05 -23.13 23.68
C GLN A 354 -26.10 -24.54 24.27
N SER A 355 -25.82 -24.70 25.56
CA SER A 355 -25.90 -26.02 26.20
C SER A 355 -27.33 -26.59 26.17
N ASN A 356 -27.44 -27.88 25.85
CA ASN A 356 -28.71 -28.61 25.79
C ASN A 356 -29.30 -28.89 27.18
N ASN A 357 -28.46 -28.84 28.23
CA ASN A 357 -28.88 -29.04 29.62
C ASN A 357 -29.27 -27.71 30.28
N LYS A 358 -30.56 -27.36 30.20
CA LYS A 358 -31.14 -26.17 30.85
C LYS A 358 -31.00 -26.12 32.38
N ASN A 359 -30.65 -27.23 33.02
CA ASN A 359 -30.62 -27.36 34.48
C ASN A 359 -29.23 -27.22 35.13
N ASP A 360 -28.12 -27.25 34.37
CA ASP A 360 -26.78 -27.44 34.96
C ASP A 360 -25.80 -26.28 34.69
N VAL A 361 -26.19 -25.32 33.84
CA VAL A 361 -25.31 -24.23 33.42
C VAL A 361 -26.08 -22.91 33.48
N PRO A 362 -25.72 -21.94 34.35
CA PRO A 362 -26.28 -20.60 34.27
C PRO A 362 -26.04 -20.05 32.86
N ALA A 363 -26.95 -19.21 32.34
CA ALA A 363 -26.86 -18.61 31.00
C ALA A 363 -25.51 -17.89 30.72
N SER A 364 -24.68 -17.69 31.74
CA SER A 364 -23.34 -17.11 31.74
C SER A 364 -22.19 -18.00 31.22
N LYS A 365 -22.39 -19.30 30.92
CA LYS A 365 -21.34 -20.18 30.34
C LYS A 365 -21.69 -20.69 28.93
N GLN A 366 -22.31 -19.86 28.10
CA GLN A 366 -22.50 -20.17 26.68
C GLN A 366 -21.29 -19.72 25.88
N GLY A 367 -20.74 -20.64 25.09
CA GLY A 367 -19.61 -20.34 24.21
C GLY A 367 -20.03 -19.43 23.06
N ILE A 368 -19.21 -18.44 22.72
CA ILE A 368 -19.49 -17.53 21.60
C ILE A 368 -18.26 -17.45 20.70
N ILE A 369 -18.43 -17.73 19.41
CA ILE A 369 -17.43 -17.49 18.38
C ILE A 369 -17.91 -16.34 17.51
N THR A 370 -17.11 -15.29 17.43
CA THR A 370 -17.39 -14.13 16.58
C THR A 370 -16.35 -14.07 15.46
N LEU A 371 -16.82 -14.28 14.24
CA LEU A 371 -16.01 -14.16 13.02
C LEU A 371 -16.26 -12.79 12.39
N MET A 372 -15.19 -12.02 12.17
CA MET A 372 -15.25 -10.69 11.58
C MET A 372 -14.43 -10.57 10.30
N ASP A 373 -15.09 -10.14 9.23
CA ASP A 373 -14.45 -9.71 7.98
C ASP A 373 -14.60 -8.19 7.89
N LEU A 374 -13.55 -7.47 8.32
CA LEU A 374 -13.58 -6.01 8.40
C LEU A 374 -13.47 -5.41 6.99
N ALA A 375 -13.99 -4.18 6.85
CA ALA A 375 -13.83 -3.38 5.65
C ALA A 375 -12.34 -3.18 5.28
N GLY A 376 -12.10 -2.86 4.01
CA GLY A 376 -10.76 -2.59 3.49
C GLY A 376 -10.09 -1.41 4.18
N SER A 377 -8.79 -1.54 4.48
CA SER A 377 -7.99 -0.50 5.14
C SER A 377 -7.28 0.45 4.16
N GLU A 378 -7.56 0.36 2.87
CA GLU A 378 -6.95 1.21 1.84
C GLU A 378 -7.29 2.70 1.98
N ARG A 379 -6.35 3.57 1.55
CA ARG A 379 -6.51 5.04 1.54
C ARG A 379 -7.00 5.56 0.19
N ASN A 380 -7.70 6.69 0.24
CA ASN A 380 -8.43 7.36 -0.84
C ASN A 380 -7.61 7.92 -2.01
N GLU A 381 -6.31 7.71 -2.07
CA GLU A 381 -5.45 8.34 -3.09
C GLU A 381 -5.82 7.92 -4.53
N ASP A 382 -6.55 6.82 -4.69
CA ASP A 382 -7.00 6.29 -5.98
C ASP A 382 -8.31 6.89 -6.52
N SER A 383 -8.78 8.00 -5.96
CA SER A 383 -10.17 8.39 -6.18
C SER A 383 -10.42 9.88 -6.38
N PHE A 384 -9.78 10.44 -7.40
CA PHE A 384 -10.12 11.76 -7.95
C PHE A 384 -11.58 11.89 -8.46
N GLN A 385 -12.40 10.83 -8.38
CA GLN A 385 -13.81 10.79 -8.81
C GLN A 385 -14.76 10.13 -7.78
N HIS A 386 -14.62 10.43 -6.49
CA HIS A 386 -15.60 9.97 -5.50
C HIS A 386 -16.75 10.97 -5.28
N THR A 387 -17.98 10.46 -5.45
CA THR A 387 -19.20 11.16 -5.05
C THR A 387 -19.15 11.51 -3.55
N ALA A 388 -19.91 12.53 -3.14
CA ALA A 388 -19.96 12.94 -1.72
C ALA A 388 -20.31 11.76 -0.79
N ASP A 389 -21.18 10.85 -1.23
CA ASP A 389 -21.56 9.66 -0.47
C ASP A 389 -20.39 8.69 -0.27
N ARG A 390 -19.57 8.45 -1.30
CA ARG A 390 -18.38 7.59 -1.21
C ARG A 390 -17.32 8.16 -0.28
N ARG A 391 -17.16 9.48 -0.25
CA ARG A 391 -16.26 10.14 0.70
C ARG A 391 -16.75 9.96 2.14
N ARG A 392 -18.05 10.15 2.41
CA ARG A 392 -18.64 9.93 3.75
C ARG A 392 -18.48 8.47 4.19
N GLU A 393 -18.80 7.52 3.33
CA GLU A 393 -18.62 6.08 3.58
C GLU A 393 -17.17 5.77 4.01
N THR A 394 -16.19 6.30 3.29
CA THR A 394 -14.78 6.02 3.61
C THR A 394 -14.32 6.67 4.91
N ILE A 395 -14.83 7.87 5.24
CA ILE A 395 -14.60 8.51 6.54
C ILE A 395 -15.13 7.62 7.66
N GLU A 396 -16.33 7.06 7.51
CA GLU A 396 -16.93 6.19 8.53
C GLU A 396 -16.15 4.88 8.69
N ILE A 397 -15.67 4.26 7.60
CA ILE A 397 -14.81 3.07 7.64
C ILE A 397 -13.54 3.38 8.43
N ASN A 398 -12.83 4.45 8.10
CA ASN A 398 -11.60 4.84 8.79
C ASN A 398 -11.83 5.18 10.26
N SER A 399 -12.96 5.84 10.58
CA SER A 399 -13.35 6.11 11.97
C SER A 399 -13.55 4.82 12.77
N SER A 400 -14.27 3.84 12.20
CA SER A 400 -14.50 2.55 12.85
C SER A 400 -13.23 1.74 13.05
N HIS A 401 -12.30 1.76 12.08
CA HIS A 401 -10.99 1.18 12.28
C HIS A 401 -10.27 1.90 13.42
N MET A 402 -10.11 3.23 13.35
CA MET A 402 -9.36 4.00 14.34
C MET A 402 -9.85 3.76 15.77
N ALA A 403 -11.18 3.69 15.96
CA ALA A 403 -11.80 3.31 17.22
C ALA A 403 -11.34 1.91 17.66
N LEU A 404 -11.37 0.91 16.78
CA LEU A 404 -10.90 -0.44 17.07
C LEU A 404 -9.43 -0.44 17.53
N LYS A 405 -8.54 0.28 16.85
CA LYS A 405 -7.12 0.37 17.26
C LYS A 405 -6.97 0.98 18.64
N GLN A 406 -7.64 2.09 18.91
CA GLN A 406 -7.59 2.74 20.22
C GLN A 406 -8.10 1.79 21.33
N CYS A 407 -9.16 1.04 21.04
CA CYS A 407 -9.71 0.09 22.01
C CYS A 407 -8.78 -1.12 22.22
N VAL A 408 -8.21 -1.69 21.16
CA VAL A 408 -7.27 -2.82 21.25
C VAL A 408 -6.01 -2.41 22.00
N ARG A 409 -5.47 -1.20 21.75
CA ARG A 409 -4.32 -0.68 22.50
C ARG A 409 -4.59 -0.50 23.99
N ALA A 410 -5.82 -0.10 24.34
CA ALA A 410 -6.20 0.05 25.74
C ALA A 410 -6.34 -1.31 26.45
N LEU A 411 -6.52 -2.40 25.70
CA LEU A 411 -6.52 -3.76 26.25
C LEU A 411 -5.09 -4.11 26.68
N GLY A 412 -4.87 -4.21 28.00
CA GLY A 412 -3.55 -4.42 28.61
C GLY A 412 -2.96 -3.19 29.31
N GLN A 413 -3.56 -2.01 29.15
CA GLN A 413 -3.25 -0.79 29.90
C GLN A 413 -4.43 -0.32 30.78
N GLU A 414 -5.36 -1.24 31.08
CA GLU A 414 -6.60 -0.94 31.82
C GLU A 414 -6.31 -0.26 33.17
N ASP A 415 -5.18 -0.59 33.80
CA ASP A 415 -4.73 -0.03 35.08
C ASP A 415 -4.23 1.44 34.99
N ILE A 416 -3.86 1.93 33.80
CA ILE A 416 -3.19 3.24 33.63
C ILE A 416 -4.18 4.35 33.24
N SER A 417 -5.10 4.05 32.31
CA SER A 417 -6.03 5.07 31.77
C SER A 417 -7.47 4.90 32.23
N GLY A 418 -7.87 3.70 32.69
CA GLY A 418 -9.22 3.38 33.19
C GLY A 418 -10.38 3.58 32.21
N TYR A 419 -10.16 4.21 31.05
CA TYR A 419 -11.17 4.56 30.06
C TYR A 419 -10.80 3.98 28.70
N VAL A 420 -11.70 3.14 28.19
CA VAL A 420 -11.60 2.60 26.82
C VAL A 420 -12.76 3.16 25.99
N PRO A 421 -12.51 3.75 24.81
CA PRO A 421 -13.51 4.47 24.03
C PRO A 421 -14.45 3.55 23.23
N TYR A 422 -15.08 2.57 23.88
CA TYR A 422 -15.97 1.59 23.23
C TYR A 422 -17.07 2.23 22.39
N ARG A 423 -17.55 3.41 22.82
CA ARG A 423 -18.66 4.13 22.17
C ARG A 423 -18.25 4.93 20.93
N ALA A 424 -16.96 4.98 20.58
CA ALA A 424 -16.48 5.73 19.43
C ALA A 424 -17.00 5.20 18.08
N SER A 425 -17.38 3.92 18.00
CA SER A 425 -18.01 3.35 16.80
C SER A 425 -19.00 2.24 17.13
N THR A 426 -19.92 1.94 16.20
CA THR A 426 -20.84 0.79 16.33
C THR A 426 -20.07 -0.54 16.41
N LEU A 427 -18.95 -0.66 15.70
CA LEU A 427 -18.09 -1.85 15.71
C LEU A 427 -17.50 -2.09 17.10
N THR A 428 -16.88 -1.07 17.71
CA THR A 428 -16.27 -1.16 19.04
C THR A 428 -17.30 -1.37 20.15
N ARG A 429 -18.51 -0.84 19.99
CA ARG A 429 -19.62 -1.13 20.91
C ARG A 429 -19.99 -2.61 20.90
N LEU A 430 -20.16 -3.20 19.72
CA LEU A 430 -20.52 -4.62 19.60
C LEU A 430 -19.41 -5.56 20.06
N LEU A 431 -18.17 -5.11 19.96
CA LEU A 431 -17.01 -5.87 20.42
C LEU A 431 -16.78 -5.80 21.93
N LYS A 432 -17.44 -4.88 22.65
CA LYS A 432 -17.21 -4.62 24.08
C LYS A 432 -17.19 -5.92 24.90
N ASP A 433 -18.24 -6.72 24.77
CA ASP A 433 -18.40 -7.95 25.55
C ASP A 433 -17.50 -9.10 25.04
N SER A 434 -17.14 -9.07 23.76
CA SER A 434 -16.38 -10.15 23.10
C SER A 434 -14.87 -9.99 23.16
N LEU A 435 -14.33 -8.79 23.46
CA LEU A 435 -12.88 -8.57 23.57
C LEU A 435 -12.42 -8.20 24.99
N TRP A 436 -13.28 -7.58 25.81
CA TRP A 436 -12.89 -7.02 27.11
C TRP A 436 -13.51 -7.73 28.31
N SER A 437 -14.19 -8.87 28.10
CA SER A 437 -14.57 -9.72 29.23
C SER A 437 -13.38 -10.55 29.70
N LYS A 438 -13.29 -10.85 31.01
CA LYS A 438 -12.17 -11.62 31.60
C LYS A 438 -11.98 -13.02 30.98
N ASP A 439 -12.96 -13.53 30.27
CA ASP A 439 -12.96 -14.84 29.60
C ASP A 439 -13.00 -14.72 28.05
N ALA A 440 -12.64 -13.55 27.53
CA ALA A 440 -12.50 -13.30 26.10
C ALA A 440 -11.09 -13.61 25.60
N LYS A 441 -10.99 -14.24 24.44
CA LYS A 441 -9.76 -14.37 23.67
C LYS A 441 -9.99 -13.87 22.26
N ALA A 442 -8.99 -13.22 21.69
CA ALA A 442 -9.14 -12.64 20.37
C ALA A 442 -7.86 -12.66 19.57
N ALA A 443 -8.02 -12.87 18.26
CA ALA A 443 -6.95 -12.81 17.29
C ALA A 443 -7.30 -11.88 16.13
N VAL A 444 -6.34 -11.06 15.72
CA VAL A 444 -6.38 -10.26 14.51
C VAL A 444 -5.44 -10.88 13.50
N ILE A 445 -5.95 -11.24 12.33
CA ILE A 445 -5.17 -11.73 11.20
C ILE A 445 -5.11 -10.60 10.17
N ALA A 446 -3.98 -9.89 10.12
CA ALA A 446 -3.70 -8.85 9.16
C ALA A 446 -3.16 -9.46 7.86
N THR A 447 -3.99 -9.46 6.83
CA THR A 447 -3.65 -9.96 5.50
C THR A 447 -3.01 -8.85 4.66
N ILE A 448 -1.91 -9.17 3.97
CA ILE A 448 -1.14 -8.19 3.17
C ILE A 448 -0.96 -8.65 1.73
N SER A 449 -0.86 -7.66 0.83
CA SER A 449 -0.65 -7.85 -0.60
C SER A 449 0.85 -7.77 -0.90
N PRO A 450 1.44 -8.69 -1.69
CA PRO A 450 2.86 -8.64 -2.01
C PRO A 450 3.20 -7.62 -3.10
N ILE A 451 2.23 -7.05 -3.81
CA ILE A 451 2.49 -6.35 -5.07
C ILE A 451 3.04 -4.93 -4.88
N CYS A 452 3.90 -4.48 -5.79
CA CYS A 452 4.58 -3.19 -5.71
C CYS A 452 3.65 -1.96 -5.79
N THR A 453 2.46 -2.06 -6.37
CA THR A 453 1.47 -0.96 -6.34
C THR A 453 0.80 -0.77 -4.99
N ASP A 454 0.80 -1.83 -4.18
CA ASP A 454 0.10 -1.91 -2.90
C ASP A 454 1.03 -1.63 -1.72
N THR A 455 2.29 -1.26 -1.97
CA THR A 455 3.31 -1.05 -0.94
C THR A 455 2.79 -0.12 0.17
N GLU A 456 2.19 1.02 -0.19
CA GLU A 456 1.64 1.98 0.78
C GLU A 456 0.53 1.38 1.63
N HIS A 457 -0.38 0.61 1.00
CA HIS A 457 -1.47 -0.05 1.70
C HIS A 457 -0.95 -1.13 2.64
N THR A 458 0.04 -1.91 2.20
CA THR A 458 0.70 -2.94 3.01
C THR A 458 1.44 -2.34 4.20
N LEU A 459 2.21 -1.27 4.00
CA LEU A 459 2.88 -0.54 5.07
C LEU A 459 1.87 0.00 6.08
N HIS A 460 0.76 0.57 5.63
CA HIS A 460 -0.29 1.04 6.53
C HIS A 460 -0.91 -0.12 7.33
N THR A 461 -1.23 -1.25 6.70
CA THR A 461 -1.77 -2.43 7.40
C THR A 461 -0.79 -2.92 8.48
N LEU A 462 0.51 -2.99 8.18
CA LEU A 462 1.53 -3.44 9.14
C LEU A 462 1.74 -2.43 10.28
N GLN A 463 1.84 -1.14 9.97
CA GLN A 463 1.94 -0.09 11.00
C GLN A 463 0.72 -0.12 11.92
N TYR A 464 -0.47 -0.33 11.35
CA TYR A 464 -1.70 -0.41 12.11
C TYR A 464 -1.73 -1.63 13.03
N ALA A 465 -1.35 -2.79 12.51
CA ALA A 465 -1.21 -4.03 13.26
C ALA A 465 -0.19 -3.88 14.40
N LYS A 466 0.95 -3.22 14.14
CA LYS A 466 1.98 -2.98 15.17
C LYS A 466 1.50 -2.04 16.26
N LEU A 467 0.75 -0.99 15.90
CA LEU A 467 0.16 -0.05 16.86
C LEU A 467 -1.00 -0.64 17.70
N MET A 468 -1.49 -1.85 17.36
CA MET A 468 -2.38 -2.62 18.24
C MET A 468 -1.59 -3.31 19.36
N LEU A 469 -0.29 -3.58 19.15
CA LEU A 469 0.57 -4.28 20.11
C LEU A 469 1.38 -3.30 20.97
N GLU A 470 1.83 -2.19 20.40
CA GLU A 470 2.77 -1.25 21.04
C GLU A 470 2.36 0.21 20.81
N GLU A 471 2.58 1.09 21.80
CA GLU A 471 2.16 2.49 21.72
C GLU A 471 3.03 3.33 20.76
N ASN A 472 4.36 3.15 20.83
CA ASN A 472 5.34 3.84 20.01
C ASN A 472 6.31 2.82 19.39
N PRO A 473 5.89 2.09 18.35
CA PRO A 473 6.73 1.09 17.74
C PRO A 473 7.92 1.73 17.04
N GLU A 474 9.11 1.19 17.31
CA GLU A 474 10.32 1.62 16.63
C GLU A 474 10.25 1.24 15.14
N LEU A 475 10.53 2.21 14.27
CA LEU A 475 10.54 1.99 12.83
C LEU A 475 11.97 1.69 12.38
N VAL A 476 12.28 0.40 12.24
CA VAL A 476 13.55 -0.05 11.69
C VAL A 476 13.50 0.09 10.17
N LYS A 477 14.31 1.02 9.65
CA LYS A 477 14.43 1.30 8.22
C LYS A 477 15.87 1.20 7.75
N ASP A 478 16.06 0.63 6.57
CA ASP A 478 17.35 0.61 5.88
C ASP A 478 17.16 1.08 4.43
N ARG A 479 18.15 1.77 3.86
CA ARG A 479 18.09 2.29 2.49
C ARG A 479 19.19 1.66 1.64
N VAL A 480 18.77 1.08 0.52
CA VAL A 480 19.66 0.51 -0.49
C VAL A 480 19.51 1.26 -1.79
N GLU A 481 20.64 1.75 -2.34
CA GLU A 481 20.66 2.36 -3.67
C GLU A 481 20.41 1.32 -4.75
N VAL A 482 19.45 1.59 -5.63
CA VAL A 482 19.14 0.73 -6.76
C VAL A 482 20.06 1.12 -7.89
N THR A 483 21.11 0.32 -8.05
CA THR A 483 21.89 0.38 -9.29
C THR A 483 20.98 -0.07 -10.43
N VAL A 484 21.09 0.61 -11.57
CA VAL A 484 20.43 0.12 -12.79
C VAL A 484 20.91 -1.31 -12.94
N ALA A 485 19.97 -2.25 -13.05
CA ALA A 485 20.30 -3.55 -13.58
C ALA A 485 20.77 -3.23 -14.99
N ILE A 486 22.08 -3.05 -15.14
CA ILE A 486 22.75 -3.55 -16.30
C ILE A 486 22.26 -4.98 -16.26
N GLN A 487 21.20 -5.30 -17.04
CA GLN A 487 21.01 -6.66 -17.50
C GLN A 487 22.43 -7.12 -17.70
N GLU A 488 22.85 -8.18 -17.03
CA GLU A 488 24.09 -8.84 -17.36
C GLU A 488 23.96 -9.27 -18.83
N LYS A 489 24.07 -8.32 -19.76
CA LYS A 489 24.96 -8.40 -20.89
C LYS A 489 26.26 -8.69 -20.19
N SER A 490 26.48 -9.99 -19.95
CA SER A 490 27.75 -10.61 -19.62
C SER A 490 28.79 -9.63 -20.07
N SER A 491 29.55 -9.01 -19.17
CA SER A 491 30.64 -8.08 -19.49
C SER A 491 31.13 -8.36 -20.90
N LYS A 492 30.55 -7.67 -21.90
CA LYS A 492 30.56 -8.25 -23.26
C LYS A 492 32.00 -8.06 -23.66
N ILE A 493 32.75 -9.16 -23.60
CA ILE A 493 34.00 -9.33 -24.30
C ILE A 493 33.76 -8.63 -25.63
N ALA A 494 34.65 -7.70 -25.98
CA ALA A 494 34.40 -6.87 -27.14
C ALA A 494 34.05 -7.78 -28.32
N ILE A 495 33.17 -7.37 -29.25
CA ILE A 495 32.86 -8.22 -30.41
C ILE A 495 34.14 -8.67 -31.10
N LYS A 496 35.18 -7.83 -31.11
CA LYS A 496 36.52 -8.13 -31.64
C LYS A 496 37.29 -9.21 -30.86
N ASP A 497 36.89 -9.54 -29.65
CA ASP A 497 37.52 -10.53 -28.78
C ASP A 497 36.65 -11.77 -28.62
N TRP A 498 35.52 -11.88 -29.35
CA TRP A 498 34.68 -13.07 -29.31
C TRP A 498 35.40 -14.29 -29.88
N SER A 499 35.30 -15.41 -29.16
CA SER A 499 35.66 -16.73 -29.68
C SER A 499 34.67 -17.18 -30.75
N HIS A 500 35.05 -18.20 -31.51
CA HIS A 500 34.19 -18.84 -32.49
C HIS A 500 32.83 -19.27 -31.91
N ASP A 501 32.84 -19.92 -30.74
CA ASP A 501 31.62 -20.40 -30.07
C ASP A 501 30.71 -19.25 -29.65
N GLN A 502 31.29 -18.10 -29.28
CA GLN A 502 30.53 -16.91 -28.90
C GLN A 502 29.84 -16.25 -30.09
N VAL A 503 30.46 -16.29 -31.28
CA VAL A 503 29.82 -15.85 -32.53
C VAL A 503 28.61 -16.74 -32.85
N ILE A 504 28.77 -18.06 -32.71
CA ILE A 504 27.69 -19.02 -32.93
C ILE A 504 26.54 -18.79 -31.93
N ALA A 505 26.85 -18.70 -30.64
CA ALA A 505 25.86 -18.46 -29.59
C ALA A 505 25.12 -17.14 -29.81
N TRP A 506 25.82 -16.09 -30.24
CA TRP A 506 25.21 -14.83 -30.61
C TRP A 506 24.22 -15.00 -31.77
N MET A 507 24.62 -15.67 -32.86
CA MET A 507 23.76 -15.90 -34.01
C MET A 507 22.51 -16.71 -33.66
N GLN A 508 22.65 -17.72 -32.78
CA GLN A 508 21.55 -18.53 -32.27
C GLN A 508 20.62 -17.73 -31.34
N SER A 509 21.12 -16.72 -30.63
CA SER A 509 20.29 -15.87 -29.76
C SER A 509 19.39 -14.89 -30.55
N LEU A 510 19.71 -14.60 -31.82
CA LEU A 510 18.99 -13.63 -32.62
C LEU A 510 17.57 -14.11 -32.97
N LYS A 511 16.59 -13.21 -32.83
CA LYS A 511 15.16 -13.45 -33.13
C LYS A 511 14.65 -14.80 -32.60
N ARG A 512 15.01 -15.15 -31.36
CA ARG A 512 14.60 -16.41 -30.68
C ARG A 512 15.01 -17.68 -31.42
N GLY A 513 16.22 -17.74 -31.97
CA GLY A 513 16.73 -18.95 -32.65
C GLY A 513 16.45 -19.04 -34.14
N ALA A 514 15.81 -18.02 -34.75
CA ALA A 514 15.43 -18.05 -36.16
C ALA A 514 16.63 -18.27 -37.13
N PHE A 515 17.84 -17.91 -36.70
CA PHE A 515 19.06 -18.01 -37.50
C PHE A 515 19.98 -19.17 -37.10
N SER A 516 19.56 -20.04 -36.17
CA SER A 516 20.34 -21.19 -35.71
C SER A 516 20.71 -22.15 -36.86
N LYS A 517 19.83 -22.26 -37.87
CA LYS A 517 20.04 -23.05 -39.10
C LYS A 517 21.29 -22.68 -39.90
N TYR A 518 21.84 -21.48 -39.72
CA TYR A 518 23.04 -21.01 -40.42
C TYR A 518 24.29 -21.08 -39.54
N ALA A 519 24.16 -21.50 -38.27
CA ALA A 519 25.29 -21.58 -37.34
C ALA A 519 26.41 -22.51 -37.83
N SER A 520 26.06 -23.62 -38.51
CA SER A 520 27.02 -24.55 -39.10
C SER A 520 27.85 -23.96 -40.24
N ASN A 521 27.41 -22.84 -40.84
CA ASN A 521 28.12 -22.16 -41.92
C ASN A 521 29.20 -21.20 -41.40
N ILE A 522 29.20 -20.93 -40.09
CA ILE A 522 30.30 -20.24 -39.43
C ILE A 522 31.40 -21.28 -39.21
N VAL A 523 32.47 -21.23 -40.00
CA VAL A 523 33.63 -22.12 -39.83
C VAL A 523 34.50 -21.66 -38.65
N SER A 524 35.30 -22.57 -38.08
CA SER A 524 36.13 -22.32 -36.88
C SER A 524 37.10 -21.15 -36.99
N ALA A 525 37.48 -20.75 -38.21
CA ALA A 525 38.32 -19.58 -38.48
C ALA A 525 37.57 -18.23 -38.36
N ILE A 526 36.23 -18.24 -38.22
CA ILE A 526 35.41 -17.05 -38.09
C ILE A 526 35.23 -16.73 -36.60
N ASP A 527 36.00 -15.74 -36.16
CA ASP A 527 35.96 -15.17 -34.82
C ASP A 527 35.32 -13.78 -34.81
N GLY A 528 35.26 -13.19 -33.63
CA GLY A 528 34.77 -11.84 -33.43
C GLY A 528 35.42 -10.74 -34.29
N LYS A 529 36.73 -10.84 -34.58
CA LYS A 529 37.44 -9.87 -35.43
C LYS A 529 36.98 -9.99 -36.86
N GLN A 530 36.84 -11.21 -37.37
CA GLN A 530 36.39 -11.46 -38.75
C GLN A 530 34.97 -10.95 -38.95
N VAL A 531 34.06 -11.31 -38.06
CA VAL A 531 32.64 -10.97 -38.20
C VAL A 531 32.40 -9.46 -38.09
N SER A 532 33.20 -8.75 -37.29
CA SER A 532 33.14 -7.28 -37.21
C SER A 532 33.47 -6.56 -38.53
N ARG A 533 34.18 -7.23 -39.44
CA ARG A 533 34.60 -6.70 -40.75
C ARG A 533 33.73 -7.17 -41.91
N PHE A 534 32.82 -8.12 -41.69
CA PHE A 534 31.99 -8.65 -42.75
C PHE A 534 31.05 -7.59 -43.32
N GLY A 535 31.13 -7.40 -44.64
CA GLY A 535 30.09 -6.71 -45.40
C GLY A 535 28.88 -7.60 -45.65
N LEU A 536 27.78 -7.00 -46.09
CA LEU A 536 26.55 -7.72 -46.44
C LEU A 536 26.78 -8.90 -47.42
N PRO A 537 27.65 -8.82 -48.45
CA PRO A 537 27.92 -9.96 -49.34
C PRO A 537 28.43 -11.21 -48.62
N ARG A 538 29.22 -11.04 -47.56
CA ARG A 538 29.75 -12.17 -46.79
C ARG A 538 28.67 -12.83 -45.93
N TRP A 539 27.73 -12.05 -45.41
CA TRP A 539 26.56 -12.57 -44.70
C TRP A 539 25.59 -13.29 -45.62
N ILE A 540 25.44 -12.83 -46.86
CA ILE A 540 24.64 -13.51 -47.89
C ILE A 540 25.20 -14.92 -48.14
N GLN A 541 26.53 -15.06 -48.26
CA GLN A 541 27.18 -16.38 -48.39
C GLN A 541 26.92 -17.28 -47.17
N ILE A 542 27.04 -16.74 -45.95
CA ILE A 542 26.80 -17.50 -44.71
C ILE A 542 25.33 -17.91 -44.58
N CYS A 543 24.39 -17.11 -45.08
CA CYS A 543 22.96 -17.43 -45.05
C CYS A 543 22.50 -18.21 -46.30
N ASN A 544 23.39 -18.98 -46.95
CA ASN A 544 23.08 -19.79 -48.14
C ASN A 544 22.40 -18.98 -49.28
N ASN A 545 22.91 -17.78 -49.57
CA ASN A 545 22.37 -16.81 -50.54
C ASN A 545 20.97 -16.26 -50.21
N ASN A 546 20.49 -16.42 -48.97
CA ASN A 546 19.25 -15.77 -48.52
C ASN A 546 19.52 -14.31 -48.16
N HIS A 547 19.12 -13.40 -49.06
CA HIS A 547 19.32 -11.96 -48.91
C HIS A 547 18.57 -11.37 -47.71
N ILE A 548 17.35 -11.83 -47.42
CA ILE A 548 16.50 -11.28 -46.35
C ILE A 548 17.08 -11.63 -44.98
N ASP A 549 17.46 -12.90 -44.80
CA ASP A 549 18.06 -13.36 -43.54
C ASP A 549 19.44 -12.73 -43.34
N ALA A 550 20.26 -12.63 -44.39
CA ALA A 550 21.57 -12.00 -44.33
C ALA A 550 21.51 -10.51 -43.97
N GLU A 551 20.54 -9.78 -44.53
CA GLU A 551 20.34 -8.36 -44.20
C GLU A 551 19.89 -8.17 -42.74
N ALA A 552 19.00 -9.04 -42.25
CA ALA A 552 18.58 -9.03 -40.85
C ALA A 552 19.74 -9.30 -39.88
N VAL A 553 20.61 -10.27 -40.19
CA VAL A 553 21.79 -10.60 -39.39
C VAL A 553 22.84 -9.47 -39.46
N PHE A 554 23.09 -8.92 -40.65
CA PHE A 554 24.01 -7.80 -40.83
C PHE A 554 23.58 -6.56 -40.04
N ASN A 555 22.31 -6.19 -40.12
CA ASN A 555 21.76 -5.06 -39.38
C ASN A 555 21.81 -5.30 -37.86
N ALA A 556 21.56 -6.54 -37.40
CA ALA A 556 21.72 -6.90 -35.99
C ALA A 556 23.18 -6.75 -35.52
N MET A 557 24.15 -7.19 -36.34
CA MET A 557 25.57 -7.05 -36.00
C MET A 557 26.02 -5.59 -35.95
N ARG A 558 25.59 -4.76 -36.92
CA ARG A 558 25.88 -3.31 -36.93
C ARG A 558 25.31 -2.60 -35.72
N LYS A 559 24.09 -2.96 -35.31
CA LYS A 559 23.45 -2.43 -34.11
C LYS A 559 24.22 -2.80 -32.84
N GLU A 560 24.73 -4.02 -32.75
CA GLU A 560 25.51 -4.48 -31.60
C GLU A 560 26.88 -3.76 -31.53
N LEU A 561 27.58 -3.61 -32.67
CA LEU A 561 28.82 -2.84 -32.76
C LEU A 561 28.63 -1.38 -32.33
N GLY A 562 27.59 -0.71 -32.84
CA GLY A 562 27.30 0.68 -32.47
C GLY A 562 26.93 0.86 -31.00
N LEU A 563 26.26 -0.13 -30.41
CA LEU A 563 25.95 -0.12 -28.98
C LEU A 563 27.22 -0.28 -28.13
N GLN A 564 28.15 -1.13 -28.55
CA GLN A 564 29.41 -1.36 -27.86
C GLN A 564 30.30 -0.11 -27.89
N GLU A 565 30.39 0.58 -29.02
CA GLU A 565 31.12 1.86 -29.15
C GLU A 565 30.55 2.95 -28.23
N LYS A 566 29.22 3.02 -28.12
CA LYS A 566 28.55 3.96 -27.22
C LYS A 566 28.88 3.68 -25.75
N ILE A 567 28.84 2.42 -25.33
CA ILE A 567 29.21 1.99 -23.98
C ILE A 567 30.68 2.32 -23.68
N GLU A 568 31.58 2.09 -24.63
CA GLU A 568 33.00 2.39 -24.46
C GLU A 568 33.26 3.90 -24.34
N LYS A 569 32.55 4.72 -25.14
CA LYS A 569 32.60 6.19 -25.03
C LYS A 569 32.10 6.68 -23.67
N GLU A 570 31.01 6.13 -23.15
CA GLU A 570 30.46 6.46 -21.82
C GLU A 570 31.38 5.99 -20.69
N ARG A 571 32.07 4.85 -20.84
CA ARG A 571 33.08 4.37 -19.88
C ARG A 571 34.30 5.28 -19.85
N ARG A 572 34.81 5.70 -21.02
CA ARG A 572 35.92 6.66 -21.13
C ARG A 572 35.54 8.01 -20.50
N ALA A 573 34.34 8.51 -20.78
CA ALA A 573 33.84 9.75 -20.17
C ALA A 573 33.79 9.66 -18.63
N ARG A 574 33.24 8.57 -18.08
CA ARG A 574 33.20 8.33 -16.62
C ARG A 574 34.58 8.24 -15.98
N ASN A 575 35.53 7.58 -16.64
CA ASN A 575 36.91 7.49 -16.12
C ASN A 575 37.60 8.85 -16.12
N VAL A 576 37.39 9.68 -17.14
CA VAL A 576 37.92 11.06 -17.19
C VAL A 576 37.30 11.93 -16.10
N THR A 577 36.00 11.79 -15.81
CA THR A 577 35.32 12.50 -14.71
C THR A 577 35.74 12.03 -13.33
N ARG A 578 36.26 10.80 -13.19
CA ARG A 578 36.76 10.24 -11.91
C ARG A 578 38.24 10.57 -11.65
N MET A 579 39.00 10.91 -12.69
CA MET A 579 40.40 11.36 -12.59
C MET A 579 40.54 12.88 -12.46
N LYS A 580 39.47 13.63 -12.75
CA LYS A 580 39.33 15.06 -12.40
C LYS A 580 38.62 15.18 -11.06
#